data_AF-A0A7S0BYP2-F1
#
_entry.id   AF-A0A7S0BYP2-F1
#
_cell.length_a   1.000
_cell.length_b   1.000
_cell.length_c   1.000
_cell.angle_alpha   90.00
_cell.angle_beta   90.00
_cell.angle_gamma   90.00
#
_symmetry.space_group_name_H-M   'P 1'
#
loop_
_entity.id
_entity.type
_entity.pdbx_description
1 polymer ?
#
loop_
_entity_poly.entity_id
_entity_poly.type
_entity_poly.pdbx_seq_one_letter_code
_entity_poly.pdbx_strand_id
1 'polypeptide(L)'
;EEVGSCTYTLSPSIPYRWHSLENTSLRMAHNVPKGVHGILIVDAASAIVKGALQKGDVLTKIDGTQLADDGQLTLRGQELIQHNYLLRGKQLNEPTVFSVYRDGKHLSNDGPNDPPCVLKDLPYICPRWADVDHQPDYLILGALVLVPMSLNLMSSKHAGKRLVATCKDWCLKWQEEESDETTKNDSNDNSSKKLGWGDKEELVVLTDIFAHELSFSYSRPWRRVVSYNGTSIRSLCHLKDMWLQSCKKSDHDTNAASPATPTTTKIETSQTCTNILDDNNTKTQLKEEQQPIPSFARIELEHDDDIIFEVSRAVAAQRDIMETHQIAKPWRICGKNPKYK
;
A
#
# COMPACT_ATOMS: atom_id res chain seq x y z
N GLU A 1 -17.92 30.83 -21.45
CA GLU A 1 -17.38 30.56 -20.11
C GLU A 1 -17.04 29.07 -20.06
N GLU A 2 -15.75 28.72 -20.05
CA GLU A 2 -15.36 27.34 -19.77
C GLU A 2 -15.87 27.01 -18.37
N VAL A 3 -16.72 25.99 -18.27
CA VAL A 3 -17.06 25.38 -16.99
C VAL A 3 -15.77 24.72 -16.50
N GLY A 4 -14.92 25.50 -15.84
CA GLY A 4 -13.73 25.02 -15.18
C GLY A 4 -14.15 23.85 -14.30
N SER A 5 -13.52 22.68 -14.47
CA SER A 5 -13.97 21.47 -13.77
C SER A 5 -14.01 21.75 -12.27
N CYS A 6 -15.21 21.83 -11.70
CA CYS A 6 -15.40 22.02 -10.27
C CYS A 6 -14.85 20.77 -9.57
N THR A 7 -13.62 20.87 -9.06
CA THR A 7 -12.97 19.84 -8.27
C THR A 7 -13.29 20.09 -6.81
N TYR A 8 -13.75 19.05 -6.12
CA TYR A 8 -13.99 19.15 -4.68
C TYR A 8 -12.65 19.03 -3.95
N THR A 9 -12.34 20.02 -3.10
CA THR A 9 -11.14 19.99 -2.26
C THR A 9 -11.49 19.40 -0.90
N LEU A 10 -10.74 18.39 -0.47
CA LEU A 10 -10.96 17.75 0.82
C LEU A 10 -10.56 18.67 1.99
N SER A 11 -11.29 18.57 3.10
CA SER A 11 -10.89 19.21 4.35
C SER A 11 -9.55 18.64 4.84
N PRO A 12 -8.71 19.47 5.48
CA PRO A 12 -7.43 18.99 5.98
C PRO A 12 -7.59 17.89 7.04
N SER A 13 -6.60 17.00 7.07
CA SER A 13 -6.53 15.92 8.05
C SER A 13 -5.84 16.38 9.34
N ILE A 14 -6.18 15.74 10.46
CA ILE A 14 -5.53 16.00 11.75
C ILE A 14 -4.14 15.34 11.72
N PRO A 15 -3.04 16.11 11.83
CA PRO A 15 -1.71 15.57 11.58
C PRO A 15 -1.04 15.03 12.85
N TYR A 16 -1.81 14.57 13.83
CA TYR A 16 -1.28 14.02 15.07
C TYR A 16 -2.25 13.07 15.77
N ARG A 17 -1.71 12.29 16.71
CA ARG A 17 -2.46 11.53 17.69
C ARG A 17 -2.13 12.04 19.08
N TRP A 18 -3.10 11.95 19.97
CA TRP A 18 -3.01 12.53 21.28
C TRP A 18 -3.61 11.63 22.35
N HIS A 19 -3.30 11.94 23.59
CA HIS A 19 -3.86 11.32 24.79
C HIS A 19 -4.30 12.42 25.76
N SER A 20 -5.41 12.21 26.49
CA SER A 20 -5.82 13.15 27.53
C SER A 20 -4.81 13.18 28.68
N LEU A 21 -4.68 14.34 29.32
CA LEU A 21 -3.78 14.58 30.45
C LEU A 21 -4.53 14.76 31.78
N GLU A 22 -5.75 14.23 31.91
CA GLU A 22 -6.52 14.32 33.17
C GLU A 22 -5.89 13.51 34.31
N ASN A 23 -5.12 12.47 33.97
CA ASN A 23 -4.44 11.65 34.97
C ASN A 23 -3.25 12.39 35.60
N THR A 24 -3.32 12.64 36.91
CA THR A 24 -2.29 13.38 37.64
C THR A 24 -0.91 12.72 37.57
N SER A 25 -0.84 11.39 37.65
CA SER A 25 0.43 10.65 37.57
C SER A 25 1.05 10.73 36.18
N LEU A 26 0.24 10.66 35.11
CA LEU A 26 0.70 10.85 33.73
C LEU A 26 1.30 12.25 33.55
N ARG A 27 0.61 13.29 34.04
CA ARG A 27 1.14 14.66 34.00
C ARG A 27 2.49 14.78 34.71
N MET A 28 2.62 14.17 35.90
CA MET A 28 3.87 14.16 36.66
C MET A 28 4.99 13.43 35.90
N ALA A 29 4.69 12.29 35.28
CA ALA A 29 5.65 11.51 34.50
C ALA A 29 6.17 12.29 33.28
N HIS A 30 5.35 13.17 32.70
CA HIS A 30 5.72 14.08 31.62
C HIS A 30 6.20 15.47 32.09
N ASN A 31 6.46 15.65 33.40
CA ASN A 31 6.92 16.91 34.00
C ASN A 31 6.03 18.13 33.69
N VAL A 32 4.71 17.93 33.58
CA VAL A 32 3.75 18.99 33.25
C VAL A 32 3.28 19.71 34.52
N PRO A 33 3.62 21.00 34.74
CA PRO A 33 3.24 21.75 35.94
C PRO A 33 1.73 21.91 36.06
N LYS A 34 1.17 22.00 37.27
CA LYS A 34 -0.29 22.08 37.51
C LYS A 34 -1.01 23.21 36.76
N GLY A 35 -0.33 24.30 36.42
CA GLY A 35 -0.92 25.43 35.68
C GLY A 35 -0.88 25.30 34.15
N VAL A 36 -0.27 24.24 33.61
CA VAL A 36 -0.22 23.97 32.18
C VAL A 36 -1.31 22.96 31.84
N HIS A 37 -2.22 23.35 30.95
CA HIS A 37 -3.32 22.50 30.49
C HIS A 37 -3.24 22.24 29.00
N GLY A 38 -3.68 21.06 28.59
CA GLY A 38 -3.69 20.63 27.20
C GLY A 38 -3.59 19.12 27.04
N ILE A 39 -3.35 18.68 25.81
CA ILE A 39 -3.31 17.25 25.46
C ILE A 39 -1.89 16.79 25.17
N LEU A 40 -1.57 15.54 25.52
CA LEU A 40 -0.26 14.96 25.23
C LEU A 40 -0.20 14.48 23.78
N ILE A 41 0.79 14.94 23.02
CA ILE A 41 1.06 14.44 21.67
C ILE A 41 1.79 13.10 21.76
N VAL A 42 1.18 12.08 21.16
CA VAL A 42 1.71 10.70 21.15
C VAL A 42 2.44 10.40 19.85
N ASP A 43 1.99 11.02 18.75
CA ASP A 43 2.53 10.81 17.41
C ASP A 43 2.15 12.02 16.54
N ALA A 44 2.99 12.42 15.58
CA ALA A 44 2.73 13.56 14.70
C ALA A 44 3.27 13.29 13.29
N ALA A 45 2.52 13.74 12.28
CA ALA A 45 2.90 13.63 10.87
C ALA A 45 3.90 14.75 10.54
N SER A 46 5.19 14.45 10.65
CA SER A 46 6.29 15.41 10.56
C SER A 46 6.31 16.16 9.23
N ALA A 47 5.89 15.50 8.13
CA ALA A 47 5.76 16.10 6.81
C ALA A 47 4.80 17.31 6.77
N ILE A 48 3.82 17.36 7.67
CA ILE A 48 2.84 18.45 7.77
C ILE A 48 3.25 19.46 8.84
N VAL A 49 3.58 18.98 10.04
CA VAL A 49 3.83 19.87 11.19
C VAL A 49 5.24 20.43 11.21
N LYS A 50 6.18 19.86 10.45
CA LYS A 50 7.57 20.34 10.29
C LYS A 50 8.26 20.73 11.61
N GLY A 51 8.07 19.92 12.65
CA GLY A 51 8.65 20.14 13.99
C GLY A 51 7.83 21.00 14.95
N ALA A 52 6.76 21.65 14.49
CA ALA A 52 5.84 22.41 15.34
C ALA A 52 5.17 21.53 16.41
N LEU A 53 4.92 20.25 16.09
CA LEU A 53 4.47 19.23 17.04
C LEU A 53 5.45 18.05 17.05
N GLN A 54 5.75 17.54 18.24
CA GLN A 54 6.61 16.38 18.46
C GLN A 54 5.99 15.46 19.53
N LYS A 55 6.34 14.17 19.48
CA LYS A 55 5.94 13.21 20.53
C LYS A 55 6.45 13.69 21.88
N GLY A 56 5.57 13.69 22.88
CA GLY A 56 5.86 14.15 24.25
C GLY A 56 5.47 15.60 24.52
N ASP A 57 5.17 16.40 23.49
CA ASP A 57 4.65 17.75 23.67
C ASP A 57 3.31 17.74 24.39
N VAL A 58 3.06 18.78 25.18
CA VAL A 58 1.69 19.12 25.59
C VAL A 58 1.17 20.22 24.67
N LEU A 59 0.21 19.89 23.81
CA LEU A 59 -0.48 20.87 22.98
C LEU A 59 -1.45 21.67 23.84
N THR A 60 -1.12 22.94 24.06
CA THR A 60 -1.85 23.84 24.96
C THR A 60 -2.84 24.72 24.21
N LYS A 61 -2.52 25.15 22.98
CA LYS A 61 -3.39 26.02 22.17
C LYS A 61 -3.35 25.67 20.69
N ILE A 62 -4.46 25.92 20.02
CA ILE A 62 -4.58 25.92 18.56
C ILE A 62 -5.15 27.28 18.16
N ASP A 63 -4.43 28.04 17.34
CA ASP A 63 -4.79 29.40 16.91
C ASP A 63 -5.18 30.31 18.07
N GLY A 64 -4.40 30.25 19.16
CA GLY A 64 -4.65 31.01 20.39
C GLY A 64 -5.78 30.47 21.28
N THR A 65 -6.59 29.51 20.82
CA THR A 65 -7.66 28.88 21.60
C THR A 65 -7.08 27.85 22.56
N GLN A 66 -7.31 28.05 23.86
CA GLN A 66 -6.82 27.16 24.92
C GLN A 66 -7.55 25.80 24.91
N LEU A 67 -6.76 24.74 25.05
CA LEU A 67 -7.26 23.38 25.23
C LEU A 67 -7.31 22.99 26.70
N ALA A 68 -8.35 22.25 27.09
CA ALA A 68 -8.41 21.54 28.35
C ALA A 68 -7.63 20.20 28.30
N ASP A 69 -7.46 19.55 29.45
CA ASP A 69 -6.69 18.31 29.58
C ASP A 69 -7.33 17.10 28.87
N ASP A 70 -8.62 17.16 28.59
CA ASP A 70 -9.37 16.18 27.80
C ASP A 70 -9.53 16.58 26.32
N GLY A 71 -8.89 17.69 25.91
CA GLY A 71 -8.95 18.22 24.56
C GLY A 71 -10.23 18.98 24.23
N GLN A 72 -11.09 19.28 25.21
CA GLN A 72 -12.26 20.13 24.98
C GLN A 72 -11.91 21.62 24.98
N LEU A 73 -12.75 22.39 24.29
CA LEU A 73 -12.76 23.85 24.28
C LEU A 73 -14.20 24.37 24.22
N THR A 74 -14.41 25.63 24.58
CA THR A 74 -15.73 26.27 24.53
C THR A 74 -16.12 26.57 23.08
N LEU A 75 -17.22 25.98 22.61
CA LEU A 75 -17.82 26.31 21.32
C LEU A 75 -18.62 27.61 21.41
N ARG A 76 -19.55 27.69 22.38
CA ARG A 76 -20.37 28.86 22.67
C ARG A 76 -20.98 28.77 24.07
N GLY A 77 -21.02 29.87 24.81
CA GLY A 77 -21.60 29.89 26.17
C GLY A 77 -20.96 28.82 27.08
N GLN A 78 -21.74 27.82 27.48
CA GLN A 78 -21.30 26.66 28.27
C GLN A 78 -21.14 25.37 27.45
N GLU A 79 -21.38 25.41 26.13
CA GLU A 79 -21.25 24.25 25.25
C GLU A 79 -19.78 24.00 24.93
N LEU A 80 -19.32 22.77 25.17
CA LEU A 80 -17.96 22.32 24.89
C LEU A 80 -17.93 21.43 23.64
N ILE A 81 -16.81 21.48 22.92
CA ILE A 81 -16.56 20.66 21.73
C ILE A 81 -15.11 20.17 21.74
N GLN A 82 -14.86 19.04 21.08
CA GLN A 82 -13.52 18.50 20.88
C GLN A 82 -12.71 19.38 19.91
N HIS A 83 -11.46 19.67 20.28
CA HIS A 83 -10.54 20.56 19.54
C HIS A 83 -10.33 20.22 18.06
N ASN A 84 -10.53 18.95 17.68
CA ASN A 84 -10.54 18.51 16.28
C ASN A 84 -11.46 19.37 15.39
N TYR A 85 -12.49 19.99 15.97
CA TYR A 85 -13.36 20.95 15.30
C TYR A 85 -12.58 22.13 14.69
N LEU A 86 -11.60 22.69 15.41
CA LEU A 86 -10.80 23.81 14.92
C LEU A 86 -10.07 23.47 13.63
N LEU A 87 -9.49 22.27 13.56
CA LEU A 87 -8.73 21.82 12.39
C LEU A 87 -9.64 21.45 11.22
N ARG A 88 -10.79 20.83 11.49
CA ARG A 88 -11.77 20.46 10.43
C ARG A 88 -12.45 21.67 9.80
N GLY A 89 -12.55 22.78 10.52
CA GLY A 89 -13.13 24.04 10.02
C GLY A 89 -12.17 24.88 9.17
N LYS A 90 -10.89 24.52 9.11
CA LYS A 90 -9.86 25.28 8.38
C LYS A 90 -10.14 25.32 6.88
N GLN A 91 -9.95 26.50 6.30
CA GLN A 91 -9.94 26.67 4.86
C GLN A 91 -8.63 26.15 4.25
N LEU A 92 -8.66 25.89 2.94
CA LEU A 92 -7.47 25.50 2.20
C LEU A 92 -6.38 26.59 2.34
N ASN A 93 -5.15 26.16 2.59
CA ASN A 93 -3.99 27.04 2.79
C ASN A 93 -4.05 27.96 4.00
N GLU A 94 -5.04 27.79 4.88
CA GLU A 94 -5.12 28.57 6.10
C GLU A 94 -3.99 28.17 7.07
N PRO A 95 -3.17 29.14 7.54
CA PRO A 95 -2.14 28.86 8.52
C PRO A 95 -2.75 28.40 9.86
N THR A 96 -2.05 27.49 10.53
CA THR A 96 -2.42 26.95 11.84
C THR A 96 -1.25 27.10 12.80
N VAL A 97 -1.52 27.80 13.91
CA VAL A 97 -0.56 28.00 14.99
C VAL A 97 -0.84 26.99 16.10
N PHE A 98 0.17 26.21 16.45
CA PHE A 98 0.20 25.31 17.59
C PHE A 98 1.09 25.90 18.67
N SER A 99 0.57 26.02 19.90
CA SER A 99 1.37 26.38 21.07
C SER A 99 1.53 25.17 21.97
N VAL A 100 2.77 24.78 22.25
CA VAL A 100 3.10 23.58 23.02
C VAL A 100 3.89 23.91 24.29
N TYR A 101 3.83 23.01 25.26
CA TYR A 101 4.79 22.94 26.35
C TYR A 101 5.74 21.78 26.09
N ARG A 102 7.04 22.08 25.93
CA ARG A 102 8.11 21.12 25.63
C ARG A 102 9.31 21.45 26.49
N ASP A 103 9.90 20.45 27.14
CA ASP A 103 11.12 20.57 27.94
C ASP A 103 11.14 21.76 28.91
N GLY A 104 10.03 21.97 29.61
CA GLY A 104 9.91 23.03 30.60
C GLY A 104 9.48 24.40 30.05
N LYS A 105 9.35 24.55 28.73
CA LYS A 105 9.15 25.85 28.06
C LYS A 105 7.89 25.88 27.21
N HIS A 106 7.28 27.05 27.11
CA HIS A 106 6.21 27.32 26.14
C HIS A 106 6.82 27.71 24.79
N LEU A 107 6.42 27.00 23.74
CA LEU A 107 6.85 27.22 22.36
C LEU A 107 5.62 27.44 21.48
N SER A 108 5.79 28.13 20.35
CA SER A 108 4.74 28.40 19.37
C SER A 108 5.37 28.59 18.00
N ASN A 109 4.67 28.16 16.94
CA ASN A 109 5.11 28.28 15.54
C ASN A 109 4.50 29.53 14.86
N ASP A 110 4.61 30.68 15.50
CA ASP A 110 4.22 31.99 14.99
C ASP A 110 5.41 32.96 14.86
N GLY A 111 6.63 32.43 15.03
CA GLY A 111 7.87 33.20 14.95
C GLY A 111 8.45 33.31 13.53
N PRO A 112 9.41 34.21 13.29
CA PRO A 112 10.05 34.38 11.97
C PRO A 112 10.77 33.12 11.47
N ASN A 113 11.26 32.28 12.39
CA ASN A 113 12.00 31.07 12.07
C ASN A 113 11.13 29.80 12.11
N ASP A 114 9.91 29.90 12.66
CA ASP A 114 8.98 28.79 12.85
C ASP A 114 7.61 29.21 12.30
N PRO A 115 7.42 29.21 10.97
CA PRO A 115 6.19 29.70 10.37
C PRO A 115 4.99 28.78 10.71
N PRO A 116 3.76 29.33 10.73
CA PRO A 116 2.55 28.55 10.94
C PRO A 116 2.41 27.39 9.95
N CYS A 117 1.84 26.28 10.43
CA CYS A 117 1.65 25.09 9.62
C CYS A 117 0.46 25.27 8.68
N VAL A 118 0.62 24.95 7.40
CA VAL A 118 -0.50 24.79 6.49
C VAL A 118 -0.92 23.33 6.49
N LEU A 119 -2.10 23.05 7.02
CA LEU A 119 -2.64 21.70 7.03
C LEU A 119 -2.97 21.24 5.61
N LYS A 120 -2.78 19.94 5.37
CA LYS A 120 -3.07 19.29 4.09
C LYS A 120 -3.91 18.05 4.34
N ASP A 121 -4.45 17.51 3.26
CA ASP A 121 -4.93 16.14 3.32
C ASP A 121 -3.76 15.17 3.56
N LEU A 122 -4.01 14.15 4.36
CA LEU A 122 -3.09 13.06 4.63
C LEU A 122 -3.70 11.82 3.97
N PRO A 123 -3.09 11.30 2.89
CA PRO A 123 -3.62 10.11 2.24
C PRO A 123 -3.63 8.93 3.21
N TYR A 124 -4.42 7.91 2.88
CA TYR A 124 -4.48 6.65 3.63
C TYR A 124 -3.93 5.51 2.75
N ILE A 125 -3.07 4.66 3.33
CA ILE A 125 -2.52 3.47 2.65
C ILE A 125 -3.63 2.47 2.25
N CYS A 126 -4.74 2.51 3.00
CA CYS A 126 -5.98 1.84 2.65
C CYS A 126 -7.05 2.91 2.44
N PRO A 127 -7.47 3.18 1.19
CA PRO A 127 -8.50 4.18 0.89
C PRO A 127 -9.83 3.83 1.59
N ARG A 128 -10.60 4.85 1.93
CA ARG A 128 -11.79 4.74 2.77
C ARG A 128 -13.07 4.70 1.96
N TRP A 129 -13.23 5.63 1.03
CA TRP A 129 -14.47 5.85 0.29
C TRP A 129 -14.35 5.37 -1.15
N ALA A 130 -15.24 4.46 -1.54
CA ALA A 130 -15.41 4.07 -2.94
C ALA A 130 -15.93 5.27 -3.74
N ASP A 131 -15.50 5.40 -4.99
CA ASP A 131 -15.85 6.50 -5.91
C ASP A 131 -15.37 7.89 -5.48
N VAL A 132 -14.61 7.99 -4.40
CA VAL A 132 -13.92 9.22 -3.96
C VAL A 132 -12.42 8.94 -3.93
N ASP A 133 -11.99 8.09 -3.01
CA ASP A 133 -10.57 7.77 -2.81
C ASP A 133 -10.06 6.77 -3.85
N HIS A 134 -10.91 5.81 -4.26
CA HIS A 134 -10.53 4.73 -5.16
C HIS A 134 -11.69 4.27 -6.05
N GLN A 135 -11.33 3.63 -7.16
CA GLN A 135 -12.21 2.90 -8.06
C GLN A 135 -12.00 1.39 -7.85
N PRO A 136 -12.87 0.52 -8.38
CA PRO A 136 -12.72 -0.94 -8.24
C PRO A 136 -11.58 -1.44 -9.15
N ASP A 137 -10.37 -1.25 -8.66
CA ASP A 137 -9.14 -1.65 -9.32
C ASP A 137 -8.84 -3.12 -9.06
N TYR A 138 -8.39 -3.81 -10.11
CA TYR A 138 -8.02 -5.21 -10.04
C TYR A 138 -6.95 -5.57 -11.07
N LEU A 139 -6.22 -6.64 -10.76
CA LEU A 139 -5.29 -7.32 -11.65
C LEU A 139 -5.58 -8.82 -11.59
N ILE A 140 -5.71 -9.45 -12.75
CA ILE A 140 -5.75 -10.90 -12.93
C ILE A 140 -4.39 -11.32 -13.44
N LEU A 141 -3.67 -12.09 -12.64
CA LEU A 141 -2.35 -12.65 -12.97
C LEU A 141 -2.48 -14.17 -13.01
N GLY A 142 -2.46 -14.75 -14.21
CA GLY A 142 -2.81 -16.15 -14.38
C GLY A 142 -4.21 -16.44 -13.85
N ALA A 143 -4.29 -17.18 -12.74
CA ALA A 143 -5.52 -17.49 -12.05
C ALA A 143 -5.80 -16.66 -10.78
N LEU A 144 -4.94 -15.69 -10.45
CA LEU A 144 -5.01 -14.93 -9.22
C LEU A 144 -5.75 -13.61 -9.41
N VAL A 145 -6.66 -13.27 -8.50
CA VAL A 145 -7.36 -11.98 -8.47
C VAL A 145 -6.77 -11.11 -7.36
N LEU A 146 -6.15 -10.00 -7.77
CA LEU A 146 -5.41 -9.08 -6.92
C LEU A 146 -6.10 -7.72 -6.92
N VAL A 147 -6.27 -7.12 -5.74
CA VAL A 147 -6.89 -5.79 -5.58
C VAL A 147 -6.12 -4.96 -4.56
N PRO A 148 -6.19 -3.61 -4.61
CA PRO A 148 -5.68 -2.76 -3.55
C PRO A 148 -6.62 -2.89 -2.33
N MET A 149 -6.04 -2.99 -1.14
CA MET A 149 -6.78 -3.10 0.11
C MET A 149 -7.42 -1.76 0.48
N SER A 150 -8.71 -1.76 0.75
CA SER A 150 -9.47 -0.59 1.23
C SER A 150 -10.08 -0.84 2.62
N LEU A 151 -10.53 0.22 3.30
CA LEU A 151 -11.24 0.07 4.58
C LEU A 151 -12.52 -0.77 4.44
N ASN A 152 -13.16 -0.72 3.26
CA ASN A 152 -14.32 -1.55 2.96
C ASN A 152 -13.95 -3.04 2.90
N LEU A 153 -12.85 -3.38 2.25
CA LEU A 153 -12.37 -4.77 2.18
C LEU A 153 -11.93 -5.30 3.54
N MET A 154 -11.38 -4.46 4.42
CA MET A 154 -11.10 -4.85 5.81
C MET A 154 -12.34 -5.26 6.60
N SER A 155 -13.51 -4.74 6.24
CA SER A 155 -14.79 -5.07 6.89
C SER A 155 -15.45 -6.32 6.30
N SER A 156 -14.86 -6.92 5.25
CA SER A 156 -15.34 -8.16 4.65
C SER A 156 -15.21 -9.33 5.63
N LYS A 157 -16.24 -10.19 5.68
CA LYS A 157 -16.21 -11.45 6.45
C LYS A 157 -15.08 -12.41 6.02
N HIS A 158 -14.59 -12.25 4.79
CA HIS A 158 -13.52 -13.08 4.23
C HIS A 158 -12.13 -12.59 4.67
N ALA A 159 -12.00 -11.32 5.09
CA ALA A 159 -10.73 -10.78 5.56
C ALA A 159 -10.37 -11.42 6.92
N GLY A 160 -9.38 -12.31 6.91
CA GLY A 160 -8.92 -12.98 8.12
C GLY A 160 -8.37 -12.00 9.16
N LYS A 161 -8.49 -12.36 10.44
CA LYS A 161 -8.05 -11.50 11.57
C LYS A 161 -6.60 -11.02 11.45
N ARG A 162 -5.70 -11.87 10.93
CA ARG A 162 -4.28 -11.52 10.71
C ARG A 162 -4.13 -10.42 9.66
N LEU A 163 -4.75 -10.59 8.49
CA LEU A 163 -4.74 -9.58 7.43
C LEU A 163 -5.31 -8.24 7.93
N VAL A 164 -6.46 -8.29 8.62
CA VAL A 164 -7.08 -7.08 9.19
C VAL A 164 -6.17 -6.40 10.22
N ALA A 165 -5.50 -7.17 11.09
CA ALA A 165 -4.56 -6.62 12.06
C ALA A 165 -3.40 -5.92 11.35
N THR A 166 -2.76 -6.58 10.37
CA THR A 166 -1.69 -5.97 9.58
C THR A 166 -2.15 -4.68 8.91
N CYS A 167 -3.30 -4.67 8.23
CA CYS A 167 -3.80 -3.48 7.56
C CYS A 167 -4.10 -2.34 8.54
N LYS A 168 -4.64 -2.63 9.73
CA LYS A 168 -4.84 -1.63 10.79
C LYS A 168 -3.50 -1.05 11.26
N ASP A 169 -2.48 -1.87 11.44
CA ASP A 169 -1.15 -1.40 11.83
C ASP A 169 -0.55 -0.47 10.77
N TRP A 170 -0.75 -0.77 9.48
CA TRP A 170 -0.36 0.12 8.39
C TRP A 170 -1.15 1.44 8.38
N CYS A 171 -2.47 1.41 8.64
CA CYS A 171 -3.27 2.63 8.78
C CYS A 171 -2.84 3.52 9.97
N LEU A 172 -2.14 2.95 10.96
CA LEU A 172 -1.57 3.68 12.08
C LEU A 172 -0.18 4.25 11.80
N LYS A 173 0.37 4.10 10.60
CA LYS A 173 1.64 4.72 10.20
C LYS A 173 1.38 5.99 9.39
N TRP A 174 2.24 6.98 9.54
CA TRP A 174 2.27 8.13 8.64
C TRP A 174 3.04 7.77 7.36
N GLN A 175 2.78 8.51 6.28
CA GLN A 175 3.44 8.28 4.98
C GLN A 175 4.96 8.52 5.01
N GLU A 176 5.47 9.25 6.01
CA GLU A 176 6.83 9.81 6.09
C GLU A 176 7.90 9.09 5.23
N GLU A 177 8.55 9.89 4.38
CA GLU A 177 9.84 9.56 3.78
C GLU A 177 10.84 9.30 4.90
N GLU A 178 11.73 8.34 4.66
CA GLU A 178 12.82 7.94 5.54
C GLU A 178 13.46 9.19 6.18
N SER A 179 13.37 9.32 7.50
CA SER A 179 14.03 10.42 8.21
C SER A 179 15.53 10.33 7.94
N ASP A 180 16.11 11.47 7.54
CA ASP A 180 17.55 11.67 7.42
C ASP A 180 18.29 10.94 8.56
N GLU A 181 19.33 10.21 8.20
CA GLU A 181 20.14 9.33 9.08
C GLU A 181 20.75 10.03 10.31
N THR A 182 20.53 11.32 10.50
CA THR A 182 21.12 12.19 11.52
C THR A 182 20.54 12.00 12.93
N THR A 183 19.44 11.26 13.11
CA THR A 183 18.86 10.94 14.44
C THR A 183 19.31 9.58 15.01
N LYS A 184 20.41 9.01 14.52
CA LYS A 184 20.90 7.69 14.95
C LYS A 184 21.44 7.60 16.39
N ASN A 185 21.60 8.69 17.14
CA ASN A 185 22.48 8.64 18.31
C ASN A 185 21.88 8.82 19.71
N ASP A 186 20.61 9.19 19.90
CA ASP A 186 20.13 9.47 21.28
C ASP A 186 18.76 8.86 21.56
N SER A 187 18.73 7.56 21.90
CA SER A 187 17.97 7.03 23.05
C SER A 187 17.99 5.50 23.05
N ASN A 188 18.28 4.94 24.22
CA ASN A 188 18.18 3.51 24.56
C ASN A 188 16.71 3.02 24.64
N ASP A 189 15.80 3.69 23.93
CA ASP A 189 14.38 3.38 23.93
C ASP A 189 14.12 2.36 22.81
N ASN A 190 13.96 1.10 23.19
CA ASN A 190 13.49 0.01 22.33
C ASN A 190 12.02 0.21 21.89
N SER A 191 11.45 1.41 21.99
CA SER A 191 10.16 1.71 21.39
C SER A 191 10.33 1.71 19.87
N SER A 192 9.93 0.59 19.28
CA SER A 192 10.00 0.21 17.88
C SER A 192 10.10 1.43 16.96
N LYS A 193 11.27 1.65 16.33
CA LYS A 193 11.48 2.66 15.28
C LYS A 193 10.34 2.51 14.28
N LYS A 194 9.34 3.39 14.39
CA LYS A 194 8.07 3.22 13.69
C LYS A 194 8.28 3.71 12.27
N LEU A 195 8.78 2.81 11.44
CA LEU A 195 8.99 3.07 10.03
C LEU A 195 7.64 3.47 9.41
N GLY A 196 7.63 4.59 8.69
CA GLY A 196 6.48 5.08 7.93
C GLY A 196 6.08 4.12 6.82
N TRP A 197 5.49 4.65 5.76
CA TRP A 197 5.15 3.79 4.61
C TRP A 197 6.36 3.43 3.75
N GLY A 198 7.46 4.20 3.86
CA GLY A 198 8.60 4.06 2.98
C GLY A 198 8.18 4.34 1.55
N ASP A 199 8.46 3.40 0.65
CA ASP A 199 8.08 3.48 -0.75
C ASP A 199 6.67 2.92 -1.06
N LYS A 200 5.91 2.52 -0.03
CA LYS A 200 4.57 1.93 -0.22
C LYS A 200 3.51 2.97 -0.51
N GLU A 201 2.74 2.70 -1.54
CA GLU A 201 1.61 3.50 -1.99
C GLU A 201 0.28 2.80 -1.65
N GLU A 202 0.23 1.47 -1.76
CA GLU A 202 -0.96 0.66 -1.51
C GLU A 202 -0.58 -0.70 -0.91
N LEU A 203 -1.51 -1.35 -0.20
CA LEU A 203 -1.38 -2.75 0.16
C LEU A 203 -2.13 -3.62 -0.86
N VAL A 204 -1.43 -4.50 -1.57
CA VAL A 204 -2.06 -5.42 -2.53
C VAL A 204 -2.49 -6.71 -1.83
N VAL A 205 -3.70 -7.17 -2.11
CA VAL A 205 -4.26 -8.39 -1.51
C VAL A 205 -4.74 -9.33 -2.61
N LEU A 206 -4.37 -10.60 -2.50
CA LEU A 206 -4.97 -11.70 -3.23
C LEU A 206 -6.36 -11.97 -2.64
N THR A 207 -7.44 -11.67 -3.36
CA THR A 207 -8.81 -11.83 -2.86
C THR A 207 -9.51 -13.08 -3.34
N ASP A 208 -9.17 -13.55 -4.54
CA ASP A 208 -9.77 -14.74 -5.12
C ASP A 208 -8.78 -15.49 -6.01
N ILE A 209 -9.07 -16.76 -6.26
CA ILE A 209 -8.28 -17.65 -7.10
C ILE A 209 -9.26 -18.40 -8.01
N PHE A 210 -9.20 -18.13 -9.31
CA PHE A 210 -9.98 -18.88 -10.29
C PHE A 210 -9.55 -20.34 -10.33
N ALA A 211 -10.53 -21.24 -10.49
CA ALA A 211 -10.27 -22.66 -10.62
C ALA A 211 -9.59 -22.94 -11.97
N HIS A 212 -8.33 -23.38 -11.92
CA HIS A 212 -7.53 -23.71 -13.10
C HIS A 212 -6.42 -24.69 -12.69
N GLU A 213 -5.89 -25.49 -13.61
CA GLU A 213 -4.77 -26.41 -13.32
C GLU A 213 -3.58 -25.67 -12.69
N LEU A 214 -3.32 -24.45 -13.20
CA LEU A 214 -2.30 -23.56 -12.67
C LEU A 214 -2.46 -23.30 -11.17
N SER A 215 -3.68 -23.11 -10.67
CA SER A 215 -3.94 -22.76 -9.27
C SER A 215 -4.07 -23.96 -8.33
N PHE A 216 -3.89 -25.20 -8.83
CA PHE A 216 -3.90 -26.38 -7.96
C PHE A 216 -2.85 -26.21 -6.86
N SER A 217 -3.19 -26.66 -5.65
CA SER A 217 -2.47 -26.43 -4.38
C SER A 217 -2.56 -25.02 -3.76
N TYR A 218 -2.93 -23.99 -4.52
CA TYR A 218 -3.11 -22.64 -4.00
C TYR A 218 -4.57 -22.39 -3.62
N SER A 219 -4.91 -22.63 -2.35
CA SER A 219 -6.31 -22.62 -1.88
C SER A 219 -6.63 -21.53 -0.84
N ARG A 220 -5.70 -20.61 -0.57
CA ARG A 220 -5.79 -19.64 0.53
C ARG A 220 -5.80 -18.20 0.02
N PRO A 221 -6.94 -17.72 -0.51
CA PRO A 221 -7.09 -16.31 -0.79
C PRO A 221 -7.12 -15.49 0.51
N TRP A 222 -7.26 -14.17 0.36
CA TRP A 222 -7.23 -13.18 1.43
C TRP A 222 -5.88 -13.14 2.15
N ARG A 223 -4.83 -12.95 1.36
CA ARG A 223 -3.46 -12.71 1.81
C ARG A 223 -2.88 -11.45 1.19
N ARG A 224 -2.14 -10.69 2.00
CA ARG A 224 -1.38 -9.55 1.51
C ARG A 224 -0.22 -10.06 0.67
N VAL A 225 -0.02 -9.47 -0.50
CA VAL A 225 1.14 -9.75 -1.33
C VAL A 225 2.27 -8.83 -0.90
N VAL A 226 3.43 -9.42 -0.60
CA VAL A 226 4.58 -8.70 -0.04
C VAL A 226 5.55 -8.32 -1.15
N SER A 227 5.91 -9.29 -1.99
CA SER A 227 6.93 -9.11 -3.01
C SER A 227 6.62 -9.92 -4.27
N TYR A 228 7.29 -9.55 -5.37
CA TYR A 228 7.28 -10.26 -6.64
C TYR A 228 8.73 -10.50 -7.08
N ASN A 229 9.11 -11.75 -7.29
CA ASN A 229 10.48 -12.17 -7.60
C ASN A 229 11.52 -11.56 -6.63
N GLY A 230 11.19 -11.50 -5.33
CA GLY A 230 12.04 -10.92 -4.29
C GLY A 230 12.01 -9.39 -4.22
N THR A 231 11.33 -8.70 -5.14
CA THR A 231 11.19 -7.24 -5.13
C THR A 231 9.93 -6.82 -4.37
N SER A 232 10.08 -6.01 -3.32
CA SER A 232 8.94 -5.49 -2.54
C SER A 232 7.95 -4.72 -3.41
N ILE A 233 6.66 -5.05 -3.28
CA ILE A 233 5.59 -4.37 -4.02
C ILE A 233 5.24 -3.05 -3.33
N ARG A 234 5.01 -2.02 -4.16
CA ARG A 234 4.64 -0.65 -3.74
C ARG A 234 3.16 -0.36 -3.93
N SER A 235 2.60 -0.79 -5.06
CA SER A 235 1.20 -0.61 -5.48
C SER A 235 0.77 -1.72 -6.42
N LEU A 236 -0.54 -1.81 -6.69
CA LEU A 236 -1.07 -2.74 -7.69
C LEU A 236 -0.52 -2.44 -9.09
N CYS A 237 -0.35 -1.15 -9.41
CA CYS A 237 0.24 -0.74 -10.68
C CYS A 237 1.70 -1.23 -10.81
N HIS A 238 2.49 -1.09 -9.74
CA HIS A 238 3.86 -1.60 -9.70
C HIS A 238 3.91 -3.12 -9.93
N LEU A 239 3.02 -3.89 -9.29
CA LEU A 239 2.94 -5.35 -9.51
C LEU A 239 2.59 -5.70 -10.96
N LYS A 240 1.60 -5.00 -11.54
CA LYS A 240 1.22 -5.19 -12.95
C LYS A 240 2.41 -4.91 -13.88
N ASP A 241 3.19 -3.85 -13.64
CA ASP A 241 4.34 -3.52 -14.48
C ASP A 241 5.45 -4.58 -14.37
N MET A 242 5.75 -5.09 -13.17
CA MET A 242 6.71 -6.19 -12.97
C MET A 242 6.26 -7.50 -13.66
N TRP A 243 4.96 -7.81 -13.59
CA TRP A 243 4.37 -8.95 -14.30
C TRP A 243 4.55 -8.81 -15.82
N LEU A 244 4.19 -7.65 -16.40
CA LEU A 244 4.33 -7.40 -17.83
C LEU A 244 5.79 -7.49 -18.31
N GLN A 245 6.75 -7.05 -17.49
CA GLN A 245 8.18 -7.23 -17.79
C GLN A 245 8.58 -8.71 -17.83
N SER A 246 8.02 -9.52 -16.93
CA SER A 246 8.28 -10.96 -16.89
C SER A 246 7.70 -11.67 -18.13
N CYS A 247 6.51 -11.28 -18.57
CA CYS A 247 5.91 -11.79 -19.82
C CYS A 247 6.78 -11.45 -21.04
N LYS A 248 7.19 -10.18 -21.19
CA LYS A 248 8.05 -9.77 -22.32
C LYS A 248 9.39 -10.50 -22.34
N LYS A 249 9.98 -10.76 -21.18
CA LYS A 249 11.22 -11.53 -21.07
C LYS A 249 11.01 -12.97 -21.54
N SER A 250 9.93 -13.62 -21.11
CA SER A 250 9.57 -14.98 -21.55
C SER A 250 9.33 -15.08 -23.06
N ASP A 251 8.74 -14.04 -23.68
CA ASP A 251 8.55 -13.98 -25.13
C ASP A 251 9.89 -13.80 -25.87
N HIS A 252 10.83 -13.03 -25.30
CA HIS A 252 12.15 -12.85 -25.90
C HIS A 252 13.00 -14.13 -25.81
N ASP A 253 12.92 -14.85 -24.68
CA ASP A 253 13.66 -16.10 -24.47
C ASP A 253 13.14 -17.23 -25.37
N THR A 254 11.83 -17.26 -25.68
CA THR A 254 11.25 -18.18 -26.67
C THR A 254 11.58 -17.81 -28.11
N ASN A 255 11.62 -16.51 -28.45
CA ASN A 255 11.95 -16.05 -29.81
C ASN A 255 13.45 -16.09 -30.14
N ALA A 256 14.35 -15.89 -29.15
CA ALA A 256 15.79 -15.99 -29.34
C ALA A 256 16.28 -17.43 -29.60
N ALA A 257 15.46 -18.44 -29.28
CA ALA A 257 15.73 -19.85 -29.52
C ALA A 257 15.38 -20.32 -30.95
N SER A 258 15.03 -19.42 -31.89
CA SER A 258 14.75 -19.80 -33.28
C SER A 258 15.33 -18.81 -34.32
N PRO A 259 16.41 -19.19 -35.05
CA PRO A 259 16.61 -18.75 -36.41
C PRO A 259 15.98 -19.79 -37.36
N ALA A 260 14.90 -19.38 -38.03
CA ALA A 260 14.20 -20.18 -39.02
C ALA A 260 15.09 -20.51 -40.23
N THR A 261 15.11 -21.78 -40.64
CA THR A 261 15.47 -22.19 -42.01
C THR A 261 14.22 -22.77 -42.66
N PRO A 262 13.78 -22.30 -43.85
CA PRO A 262 12.63 -22.89 -44.51
C PRO A 262 13.09 -24.11 -45.30
N THR A 263 12.46 -25.27 -45.12
CA THR A 263 12.58 -26.35 -46.10
C THR A 263 11.21 -26.97 -46.34
N THR A 264 10.69 -26.61 -47.50
CA THR A 264 9.62 -27.23 -48.27
C THR A 264 9.68 -28.75 -48.22
N THR A 265 8.57 -29.45 -47.95
CA THR A 265 8.33 -30.72 -48.63
C THR A 265 6.84 -31.00 -48.80
N LYS A 266 6.46 -31.28 -50.05
CA LYS A 266 5.21 -31.90 -50.46
C LYS A 266 5.39 -33.43 -50.41
N ILE A 267 4.32 -34.12 -49.97
CA ILE A 267 3.78 -35.40 -50.50
C ILE A 267 4.72 -36.63 -50.33
N GLU A 268 4.35 -37.76 -49.71
CA GLU A 268 3.31 -38.70 -50.16
C GLU A 268 3.02 -39.78 -49.11
N THR A 269 2.01 -40.59 -49.42
CA THR A 269 1.14 -41.37 -48.54
C THR A 269 1.49 -42.86 -48.54
N SER A 270 1.23 -43.51 -47.39
CA SER A 270 0.79 -44.91 -47.20
C SER A 270 1.80 -46.07 -47.20
N GLN A 271 1.55 -46.94 -46.21
CA GLN A 271 1.38 -48.41 -46.28
C GLN A 271 2.42 -49.34 -45.62
N THR A 272 1.91 -49.98 -44.56
CA THR A 272 2.03 -51.39 -44.16
C THR A 272 3.00 -51.74 -43.01
N CYS A 273 2.40 -52.38 -41.99
CA CYS A 273 3.04 -52.97 -40.83
C CYS A 273 3.78 -54.27 -41.20
N THR A 274 4.87 -54.58 -40.50
CA THR A 274 5.13 -55.91 -39.90
C THR A 274 6.29 -55.84 -38.90
N ASN A 275 6.14 -56.54 -37.78
CA ASN A 275 7.14 -56.70 -36.73
C ASN A 275 8.24 -57.66 -37.16
N ILE A 276 9.52 -57.29 -36.98
CA ILE A 276 10.64 -58.21 -36.75
C ILE A 276 11.56 -57.58 -35.71
N LEU A 277 11.78 -58.30 -34.61
CA LEU A 277 12.83 -58.05 -33.62
C LEU A 277 14.18 -58.36 -34.29
N ASP A 278 15.13 -57.44 -34.24
CA ASP A 278 16.56 -57.77 -34.23
C ASP A 278 17.35 -56.66 -33.55
N ASP A 279 18.14 -57.08 -32.56
CA ASP A 279 19.19 -56.32 -31.90
C ASP A 279 20.18 -55.78 -32.93
N ASN A 280 20.36 -54.46 -32.99
CA ASN A 280 21.64 -53.86 -33.38
C ASN A 280 21.74 -52.39 -32.93
N ASN A 281 22.45 -52.22 -31.82
CA ASN A 281 23.36 -51.13 -31.51
C ASN A 281 23.38 -49.96 -32.53
N THR A 282 22.54 -48.96 -32.28
CA THR A 282 22.74 -47.61 -32.83
C THR A 282 22.66 -46.65 -31.67
N LYS A 283 23.77 -45.95 -31.41
CA LYS A 283 23.86 -44.82 -30.51
C LYS A 283 22.91 -43.73 -31.01
N THR A 284 21.67 -43.75 -30.56
CA THR A 284 20.75 -42.63 -30.70
C THR A 284 21.29 -41.52 -29.80
N GLN A 285 22.04 -40.60 -30.38
CA GLN A 285 22.25 -39.29 -29.80
C GLN A 285 20.85 -38.66 -29.70
N LEU A 286 20.25 -38.75 -28.52
CA LEU A 286 19.18 -37.87 -28.11
C LEU A 286 19.74 -36.46 -28.28
N LYS A 287 19.30 -35.76 -29.34
CA LYS A 287 19.35 -34.31 -29.35
C LYS A 287 18.51 -33.90 -28.15
N GLU A 288 19.18 -33.54 -27.05
CA GLU A 288 18.59 -32.69 -26.04
C GLU A 288 18.18 -31.42 -26.80
N GLU A 289 16.91 -31.35 -27.22
CA GLU A 289 16.28 -30.08 -27.50
C GLU A 289 16.47 -29.28 -26.22
N GLN A 290 17.36 -28.28 -26.27
CA GLN A 290 17.52 -27.30 -25.21
C GLN A 290 16.18 -26.59 -25.09
N GLN A 291 15.30 -27.14 -24.25
CA GLN A 291 14.05 -26.52 -23.86
C GLN A 291 14.43 -25.13 -23.33
N PRO A 292 13.77 -24.06 -23.80
CA PRO A 292 14.05 -22.71 -23.33
C PRO A 292 13.92 -22.71 -21.80
N ILE A 293 14.90 -22.12 -21.12
CA ILE A 293 14.94 -22.12 -19.65
C ILE A 293 13.63 -21.49 -19.16
N PRO A 294 12.78 -22.24 -18.42
CA PRO A 294 11.49 -21.74 -18.02
C PRO A 294 11.67 -20.54 -17.08
N SER A 295 11.04 -19.43 -17.45
CA SER A 295 10.96 -18.23 -16.62
C SER A 295 9.86 -18.41 -15.59
N PHE A 296 10.18 -18.18 -14.32
CA PHE A 296 9.24 -18.31 -13.21
C PHE A 296 8.86 -16.95 -12.62
N ALA A 297 7.61 -16.83 -12.23
CA ALA A 297 7.10 -15.77 -11.37
C ALA A 297 6.88 -16.32 -9.97
N ARG A 298 7.44 -15.65 -8.96
CA ARG A 298 7.28 -15.94 -7.53
C ARG A 298 6.58 -14.75 -6.87
N ILE A 299 5.43 -15.01 -6.26
CA ILE A 299 4.60 -14.04 -5.57
C ILE A 299 4.62 -14.41 -4.09
N GLU A 300 5.27 -13.57 -3.28
CA GLU A 300 5.42 -13.84 -1.85
C GLU A 300 4.19 -13.34 -1.09
N LEU A 301 3.58 -14.23 -0.31
CA LEU A 301 2.40 -13.93 0.49
C LEU A 301 2.78 -13.71 1.96
N GLU A 302 2.10 -12.77 2.60
CA GLU A 302 2.30 -12.54 4.01
C GLU A 302 1.73 -13.69 4.86
N HIS A 303 2.60 -14.31 5.66
CA HIS A 303 2.26 -15.41 6.57
C HIS A 303 1.62 -16.64 5.87
N ASP A 304 1.97 -16.87 4.60
CA ASP A 304 1.57 -18.07 3.84
C ASP A 304 2.71 -18.48 2.90
N ASP A 305 2.55 -19.62 2.23
CA ASP A 305 3.52 -20.08 1.23
C ASP A 305 3.47 -19.20 -0.03
N ASP A 306 4.62 -19.09 -0.69
CA ASP A 306 4.74 -18.35 -1.93
C ASP A 306 3.98 -19.02 -3.07
N ILE A 307 3.41 -18.21 -3.95
CA ILE A 307 2.82 -18.71 -5.19
C ILE A 307 3.86 -18.65 -6.29
N ILE A 308 4.15 -19.80 -6.90
CA ILE A 308 5.15 -19.95 -7.96
C ILE A 308 4.50 -20.54 -9.21
N PHE A 309 4.69 -19.87 -10.35
CA PHE A 309 4.22 -20.32 -11.66
C PHE A 309 5.28 -20.12 -12.73
N GLU A 310 5.26 -20.98 -13.74
CA GLU A 310 5.90 -20.70 -15.03
C GLU A 310 5.14 -19.56 -15.74
N VAL A 311 5.86 -18.54 -16.20
CA VAL A 311 5.26 -17.33 -16.78
C VAL A 311 4.42 -17.66 -18.03
N SER A 312 4.91 -18.53 -18.90
CA SER A 312 4.23 -18.97 -20.12
C SER A 312 2.86 -19.62 -19.82
N ARG A 313 2.82 -20.55 -18.86
CA ARG A 313 1.60 -21.23 -18.41
C ARG A 313 0.64 -20.27 -17.73
N ALA A 314 1.16 -19.33 -16.94
CA ALA A 314 0.34 -18.30 -16.31
C ALA A 314 -0.30 -17.37 -17.35
N VAL A 315 0.41 -16.98 -18.42
CA VAL A 315 -0.16 -16.19 -19.52
C VAL A 315 -1.25 -16.98 -20.27
N ALA A 316 -1.04 -18.28 -20.52
CA ALA A 316 -2.05 -19.13 -21.13
C ALA A 316 -3.32 -19.25 -20.26
N ALA A 317 -3.14 -19.59 -18.97
CA ALA A 317 -4.24 -19.66 -18.01
C ALA A 317 -5.02 -18.34 -17.89
N GLN A 318 -4.33 -17.20 -17.91
CA GLN A 318 -4.97 -15.88 -17.87
C GLN A 318 -5.91 -15.69 -19.06
N ARG A 319 -5.51 -16.12 -20.26
CA ARG A 319 -6.35 -16.05 -21.47
C ARG A 319 -7.59 -16.92 -21.32
N ASP A 320 -7.41 -18.16 -20.90
CA ASP A 320 -8.49 -19.14 -20.77
C ASP A 320 -9.53 -18.68 -19.72
N ILE A 321 -9.07 -18.14 -18.60
CA ILE A 321 -9.91 -17.59 -17.53
C ILE A 321 -10.68 -16.36 -18.03
N MET A 322 -9.99 -15.45 -18.72
CA MET A 322 -10.64 -14.27 -19.27
C MET A 322 -11.74 -14.62 -20.27
N GLU A 323 -11.51 -15.60 -21.14
CA GLU A 323 -12.52 -16.09 -22.09
C GLU A 323 -13.69 -16.76 -21.37
N THR A 324 -13.40 -17.68 -20.45
CA THR A 324 -14.40 -18.43 -19.67
C THR A 324 -15.33 -17.51 -18.88
N HIS A 325 -14.77 -16.46 -18.25
CA HIS A 325 -15.52 -15.53 -17.41
C HIS A 325 -15.94 -14.23 -18.14
N GLN A 326 -15.73 -14.14 -19.46
CA GLN A 326 -16.07 -12.97 -20.28
C GLN A 326 -15.46 -11.66 -19.77
N ILE A 327 -14.22 -11.72 -19.27
CA ILE A 327 -13.51 -10.57 -18.71
C ILE A 327 -12.79 -9.85 -19.84
N ALA A 328 -13.18 -8.62 -20.11
CA ALA A 328 -12.67 -7.85 -21.25
C ALA A 328 -11.19 -7.50 -21.17
N LYS A 329 -10.66 -7.26 -19.95
CA LYS A 329 -9.26 -6.88 -19.73
C LYS A 329 -8.69 -7.60 -18.51
N PRO A 330 -7.42 -8.02 -18.55
CA PRO A 330 -6.76 -8.68 -17.40
C PRO A 330 -6.54 -7.74 -16.22
N TRP A 331 -6.65 -6.42 -16.40
CA TRP A 331 -6.58 -5.47 -15.31
C TRP A 331 -7.46 -4.25 -15.59
N ARG A 332 -7.89 -3.61 -14.51
CA ARG A 332 -8.40 -2.24 -14.49
C ARG A 332 -7.71 -1.54 -13.34
N ILE A 333 -6.86 -0.56 -13.65
CA ILE A 333 -6.21 0.26 -12.64
C ILE A 333 -6.50 1.71 -13.02
N CYS A 334 -7.31 2.36 -12.21
CA CYS A 334 -7.67 3.76 -12.39
C CYS A 334 -6.66 4.64 -11.65
N GLY A 335 -6.33 5.80 -12.22
CA GLY A 335 -5.62 6.82 -11.48
C GLY A 335 -6.49 7.43 -10.38
N LYS A 336 -5.94 8.40 -9.65
CA LYS A 336 -6.71 9.22 -8.69
C LYS A 336 -7.97 9.77 -9.35
N ASN A 337 -9.06 9.78 -8.60
CA ASN A 337 -10.33 10.28 -9.11
C ASN A 337 -10.21 11.77 -9.48
N PRO A 338 -10.38 12.14 -10.76
CA PRO A 338 -10.16 13.53 -11.19
C PRO A 338 -11.19 14.52 -10.60
N LYS A 339 -12.29 14.03 -10.00
CA LYS A 339 -13.31 14.88 -9.37
C LYS A 339 -12.89 15.42 -8.00
N TYR A 340 -11.89 14.80 -7.36
CA TYR A 340 -11.46 15.13 -6.00
C TYR A 340 -9.98 15.47 -5.98
N LYS A 341 -9.62 16.54 -5.27
CA LYS A 341 -8.25 17.04 -5.16
C LYS A 341 -7.79 17.15 -3.72
#